data_AF-A0A379ANP6-F1
#
_entry.id   AF-A0A379ANP6-F1
#
_cell.length_a   1.000
_cell.length_b   1.000
_cell.length_c   1.000
_cell.angle_alpha   90.00
_cell.angle_beta   90.00
_cell.angle_gamma   90.00
#
_symmetry.space_group_name_H-M   'P 1'
#
loop_
_entity.id
_entity.type
_entity.pdbx_description
1 polymer ?
#
loop_
_entity_poly.entity_id
_entity_poly.type
_entity_poly.pdbx_seq_one_letter_code
_entity_poly.pdbx_strand_id
1 'polypeptide(L)'
;MQEISLKKIILFWTAVVLFNAALCFAFGLMVSSNVLSILGMIVGIGFFIAFYSFIDYKLWAMHKHLWRNALRQSGIIRGCFQISILLHFSIEFFCGFFALSLLEVLFGRNISLFLHSLLATLLTGTFLSVMLGIICLICFWIAKSAHKVKE
;
A
#
# COMPACT_ATOMS: atom_id res chain seq x y z
N MET A 1 11.25 28.40 8.83
CA MET A 1 11.26 27.01 8.34
C MET A 1 10.74 26.12 9.44
N GLN A 2 9.59 25.45 9.28
CA GLN A 2 9.14 24.46 10.27
C GLN A 2 10.02 23.21 10.13
N GLU A 3 10.83 22.92 11.14
CA GLU A 3 11.52 21.63 11.24
C GLU A 3 10.47 20.52 11.29
N ILE A 4 10.30 19.83 10.17
CA ILE A 4 9.52 18.60 10.15
C ILE A 4 10.42 17.53 10.74
N SER A 5 10.26 17.30 12.04
CA SER A 5 10.94 16.22 12.75
C SER A 5 10.64 14.88 12.06
N LEU A 6 11.68 14.06 11.87
CA LEU A 6 11.58 12.67 11.39
C LEU A 6 10.47 11.89 12.12
N LYS A 7 10.26 12.18 13.41
CA LYS A 7 9.19 11.61 14.23
C LYS A 7 7.80 11.85 13.63
N LYS A 8 7.52 13.05 13.10
CA LYS A 8 6.24 13.39 12.46
C LYS A 8 6.05 12.66 11.13
N ILE A 9 7.14 12.44 10.38
CA ILE A 9 7.10 11.68 9.11
C ILE A 9 6.76 10.23 9.41
N ILE A 10 7.48 9.61 10.34
CA ILE A 10 7.26 8.22 10.74
C ILE A 10 5.83 8.05 11.27
N LEU A 11 5.40 8.90 12.20
CA LEU A 11 4.05 8.81 12.79
C LEU A 11 2.94 8.95 11.75
N PHE A 12 3.11 9.84 10.77
CA PHE A 12 2.17 9.97 9.64
C PHE A 12 2.09 8.68 8.83
N TRP A 13 3.23 8.12 8.42
CA TRP A 13 3.24 6.89 7.61
C TRP A 13 2.82 5.66 8.40
N THR A 14 3.12 5.58 9.68
CA THR A 14 2.59 4.55 10.57
C THR A 14 1.06 4.60 10.57
N ALA A 15 0.45 5.77 10.79
CA ALA A 15 -1.01 5.89 10.80
C ALA A 15 -1.63 5.53 9.44
N VAL A 16 -1.08 6.07 8.34
CA VAL A 16 -1.60 5.83 6.98
C VAL A 16 -1.43 4.38 6.55
N VAL A 17 -0.26 3.78 6.77
CA VAL A 17 -0.02 2.38 6.37
C VAL A 17 -0.82 1.42 7.23
N LEU A 18 -0.94 1.65 8.55
CA LEU A 18 -1.79 0.83 9.41
C LEU A 18 -3.25 0.91 9.00
N PHE A 19 -3.74 2.11 8.70
CA PHE A 19 -5.09 2.31 8.20
C PHE A 19 -5.33 1.55 6.89
N ASN A 20 -4.37 1.64 5.95
CA ASN A 20 -4.46 0.93 4.68
C ASN A 20 -4.30 -0.59 4.83
N ALA A 21 -3.56 -1.05 5.83
CA ALA A 21 -3.33 -2.46 6.09
C ALA A 21 -4.44 -3.10 6.91
N ALA A 22 -5.29 -2.33 7.62
CA ALA A 22 -6.26 -2.85 8.56
C ALA A 22 -7.23 -3.87 7.92
N LEU A 23 -7.75 -3.57 6.73
CA LEU A 23 -8.65 -4.48 6.01
C LEU A 23 -7.92 -5.75 5.54
N CYS A 24 -6.78 -5.61 4.85
CA CYS A 24 -5.98 -6.77 4.44
C CYS A 24 -5.54 -7.63 5.63
N PHE A 25 -5.23 -7.00 6.77
CA PHE A 25 -4.82 -7.68 7.98
C PHE A 25 -5.99 -8.49 8.58
N ALA A 26 -7.19 -7.90 8.65
CA ALA A 26 -8.39 -8.61 9.11
C ALA A 26 -8.70 -9.82 8.21
N PHE A 27 -8.63 -9.68 6.88
CA PHE A 27 -8.81 -10.80 5.96
C PHE A 27 -7.70 -11.85 6.08
N GLY A 28 -6.44 -11.43 6.22
CA GLY A 28 -5.32 -12.35 6.41
C GLY A 28 -5.46 -13.18 7.70
N LEU A 29 -5.99 -12.59 8.77
CA LEU A 29 -6.29 -13.31 10.01
C LEU A 29 -7.41 -14.35 9.84
N MET A 30 -8.39 -14.12 8.96
CA MET A 30 -9.42 -15.13 8.64
C MET A 30 -8.83 -16.33 7.89
N VAL A 31 -7.77 -16.14 7.11
CA VAL A 31 -7.10 -17.20 6.34
C VAL A 31 -6.10 -17.97 7.20
N SER A 32 -5.33 -17.29 8.05
CA SER A 32 -4.34 -17.92 8.93
C SER A 32 -4.15 -17.13 10.21
N SER A 33 -4.55 -17.73 11.33
CA SER A 33 -4.37 -17.21 12.69
C SER A 33 -3.05 -17.64 13.33
N ASN A 34 -2.14 -18.29 12.58
CA ASN A 34 -0.88 -18.77 13.12
C ASN A 34 0.05 -17.59 13.48
N VAL A 35 0.66 -17.63 14.66
CA VAL A 35 1.55 -16.57 15.17
C VAL A 35 2.69 -16.23 14.20
N LEU A 36 3.28 -17.24 13.53
CA LEU A 36 4.35 -17.02 12.54
C LEU A 36 3.85 -16.25 11.31
N SER A 37 2.61 -16.50 10.88
CA SER A 37 1.96 -15.79 9.78
C SER A 37 1.73 -14.33 10.15
N ILE A 38 1.20 -14.09 11.36
CA ILE A 38 0.93 -12.75 11.89
C ILE A 38 2.22 -11.93 11.99
N LEU A 39 3.30 -12.53 12.49
CA LEU A 39 4.61 -11.87 12.53
C LEU A 39 5.10 -11.51 11.13
N GLY A 40 4.94 -12.39 10.14
CA GLY A 40 5.29 -12.10 8.74
C GLY A 40 4.53 -10.89 8.20
N MET A 41 3.23 -10.81 8.48
CA MET A 41 2.40 -9.67 8.08
C MET A 41 2.82 -8.36 8.76
N ILE A 42 3.07 -8.39 10.07
CA ILE A 42 3.51 -7.19 10.83
C ILE A 42 4.85 -6.68 10.30
N VAL A 43 5.80 -7.59 10.03
CA VAL A 43 7.10 -7.22 9.45
C VAL A 43 6.92 -6.61 8.05
N GLY A 44 6.05 -7.17 7.22
CA GLY A 44 5.70 -6.62 5.91
C GLY A 44 5.13 -5.20 5.99
N ILE A 45 4.22 -4.94 6.93
CA ILE A 45 3.70 -3.60 7.23
C ILE A 45 4.84 -2.66 7.65
N GLY A 46 5.74 -3.14 8.51
CA GLY A 46 6.93 -2.40 8.94
C GLY A 46 7.82 -1.96 7.77
N PHE A 47 8.03 -2.84 6.78
CA PHE A 47 8.77 -2.48 5.56
C PHE A 47 8.12 -1.34 4.79
N PHE A 48 6.79 -1.34 4.63
CA PHE A 48 6.09 -0.23 3.98
C PHE A 48 6.22 1.08 4.76
N ILE A 49 6.07 1.04 6.09
CA ILE A 49 6.26 2.23 6.94
C ILE A 49 7.67 2.80 6.76
N ALA A 50 8.70 1.95 6.84
CA ALA A 50 10.09 2.36 6.69
C ALA A 50 10.36 2.93 5.29
N PHE A 51 9.87 2.26 4.25
CA PHE A 51 10.06 2.68 2.85
C PHE A 51 9.41 4.04 2.57
N TYR A 52 8.14 4.22 2.92
CA TYR A 52 7.46 5.50 2.69
C TYR A 52 8.04 6.63 3.56
N SER A 53 8.43 6.34 4.80
CA SER A 53 9.11 7.30 5.67
C SER A 53 10.45 7.74 5.08
N PHE A 54 11.22 6.80 4.54
CA PHE A 54 12.50 7.09 3.88
C PHE A 54 12.32 7.95 2.63
N ILE A 55 11.34 7.63 1.78
CA ILE A 55 11.06 8.44 0.58
C ILE A 55 10.60 9.84 0.97
N ASP A 56 9.68 9.99 1.92
CA ASP A 56 9.20 11.31 2.38
C ASP A 56 10.35 12.14 2.97
N TYR A 57 11.21 11.52 3.79
CA TYR A 57 12.41 12.18 4.32
C TYR A 57 13.36 12.62 3.21
N LYS A 58 13.63 11.75 2.22
CA LYS A 58 14.50 12.08 1.08
C LYS A 58 13.91 13.22 0.24
N LEU A 59 12.61 13.21 -0.01
CA LEU A 59 11.92 14.29 -0.76
C LEU A 59 11.95 15.61 0.01
N TRP A 60 11.86 15.57 1.33
CA TRP A 60 12.03 16.74 2.18
C TRP A 60 13.46 17.30 2.11
N ALA A 61 14.47 16.43 2.23
CA ALA A 61 15.89 16.80 2.11
C ALA A 61 16.23 17.39 0.73
N MET A 62 15.59 16.91 -0.35
CA MET A 62 15.75 17.46 -1.70
C MET A 62 14.86 18.67 -2.01
N HIS A 63 14.10 19.19 -1.03
CA HIS A 63 13.16 20.30 -1.17
C HIS A 63 12.11 20.12 -2.29
N LYS A 64 11.76 18.86 -2.58
CA LYS A 64 10.77 18.48 -3.61
C LYS A 64 9.36 18.47 -3.01
N HIS A 65 8.87 19.64 -2.59
CA HIS A 65 7.59 19.77 -1.88
C HIS A 65 6.37 19.21 -2.63
N LEU A 66 6.32 19.39 -3.95
CA LEU A 66 5.23 18.85 -4.79
C LEU A 66 5.16 17.33 -4.75
N TRP A 67 6.30 16.66 -4.94
CA TRP A 67 6.41 15.20 -4.91
C TRP A 67 6.07 14.64 -3.53
N ARG A 68 6.51 15.35 -2.49
CA ARG A 68 6.20 14.98 -1.10
C ARG A 68 4.70 15.07 -0.80
N ASN A 69 4.05 16.14 -1.24
CA ASN A 69 2.61 16.31 -1.05
C ASN A 69 1.82 15.28 -1.87
N ALA A 70 2.24 15.02 -3.11
CA ALA A 70 1.65 13.98 -3.96
C ALA A 70 1.76 12.59 -3.31
N LEU A 71 2.92 12.25 -2.73
CA LEU A 71 3.12 10.99 -2.02
C LEU A 71 2.18 10.87 -0.80
N ARG A 72 2.05 11.93 0.00
CA ARG A 72 1.17 11.92 1.18
C ARG A 72 -0.31 11.83 0.79
N GLN A 73 -0.71 12.58 -0.22
CA GLN A 73 -2.08 12.55 -0.75
C GLN A 73 -2.41 11.18 -1.32
N SER A 74 -1.51 10.55 -2.08
CA SER A 74 -1.76 9.22 -2.63
C SER A 74 -1.94 8.16 -1.54
N GLY A 75 -1.17 8.25 -0.45
CA GLY A 75 -1.32 7.38 0.72
C GLY A 75 -2.71 7.49 1.39
N ILE A 76 -3.22 8.71 1.54
CA ILE A 76 -4.55 8.98 2.12
C ILE A 76 -5.66 8.53 1.16
N ILE A 77 -5.56 8.92 -0.11
CA ILE A 77 -6.54 8.56 -1.16
C ILE A 77 -6.68 7.04 -1.23
N ARG A 78 -5.56 6.31 -1.18
CA ARG A 78 -5.56 4.85 -1.13
C ARG A 78 -6.44 4.30 -0.01
N GLY A 79 -6.26 4.80 1.22
CA GLY A 79 -7.06 4.39 2.37
C GLY A 79 -8.54 4.72 2.22
N CYS A 80 -8.86 5.90 1.69
CA CYS A 80 -10.24 6.28 1.41
C CYS A 80 -10.88 5.38 0.35
N PHE A 81 -10.15 5.01 -0.71
CA PHE A 81 -10.63 4.06 -1.72
C PHE A 81 -10.85 2.67 -1.13
N GLN A 82 -9.96 2.19 -0.25
CA GLN A 82 -10.13 0.90 0.43
C GLN A 82 -11.42 0.87 1.27
N ILE A 83 -11.75 1.95 1.98
CA ILE A 83 -13.02 2.05 2.72
C ILE A 83 -14.22 2.11 1.77
N SER A 84 -14.14 2.89 0.69
CA SER A 84 -15.23 3.00 -0.27
C SER A 84 -15.56 1.68 -0.97
N ILE A 85 -14.59 0.77 -1.06
CA ILE A 85 -14.71 -0.53 -1.72
C ILE A 85 -15.35 -1.61 -0.81
N LEU A 86 -15.61 -1.35 0.48
CA LEU A 86 -16.45 -2.23 1.32
C LEU A 86 -17.85 -2.49 0.73
N LEU A 87 -18.30 -1.68 -0.23
CA LEU A 87 -19.60 -1.78 -0.91
C LEU A 87 -19.60 -2.62 -2.21
N HIS A 88 -18.45 -3.00 -2.78
CA HIS A 88 -18.37 -3.83 -3.99
C HIS A 88 -17.12 -4.71 -3.97
N PHE A 89 -17.28 -6.02 -4.20
CA PHE A 89 -16.23 -7.06 -4.28
C PHE A 89 -14.81 -6.50 -4.51
N SER A 90 -13.99 -6.50 -3.45
CA SER A 90 -12.85 -5.59 -3.36
C SER A 90 -11.68 -5.99 -4.26
N ILE A 91 -11.14 -5.02 -5.00
CA ILE A 91 -9.88 -5.15 -5.76
C ILE A 91 -8.74 -5.68 -4.86
N GLU A 92 -8.80 -5.40 -3.56
CA GLU A 92 -7.93 -5.97 -2.53
C GLU A 92 -8.00 -7.49 -2.44
N PHE A 93 -9.20 -8.07 -2.49
CA PHE A 93 -9.37 -9.51 -2.44
C PHE A 93 -8.72 -10.18 -3.65
N PHE A 94 -8.90 -9.61 -4.84
CA PHE A 94 -8.24 -10.10 -6.05
C PHE A 94 -6.72 -9.95 -5.97
N CYS A 95 -6.19 -8.83 -5.45
CA CYS A 95 -4.75 -8.64 -5.28
C CYS A 95 -4.17 -9.62 -4.26
N GLY A 96 -4.87 -9.88 -3.16
CA GLY A 96 -4.48 -10.87 -2.15
C GLY A 96 -4.50 -12.29 -2.69
N PHE A 97 -5.58 -12.66 -3.39
CA PHE A 97 -5.70 -13.97 -4.03
C PHE A 97 -4.64 -14.20 -5.11
N PHE A 98 -4.36 -13.18 -5.92
CA PHE A 98 -3.33 -13.23 -6.94
C PHE A 98 -1.93 -13.32 -6.31
N ALA A 99 -1.67 -12.60 -5.23
CA ALA A 99 -0.40 -12.68 -4.50
C ALA A 99 -0.18 -14.10 -3.92
N LEU A 100 -1.20 -14.69 -3.30
CA LEU A 100 -1.14 -16.06 -2.76
C LEU A 100 -0.94 -17.09 -3.88
N SER A 101 -1.73 -17.00 -4.95
CA SER A 101 -1.58 -17.88 -6.13
C SER A 101 -0.19 -17.80 -6.74
N LEU A 102 0.35 -16.58 -6.88
CA LEU A 102 1.70 -16.36 -7.43
C LEU A 102 2.77 -16.97 -6.53
N LEU A 103 2.64 -16.82 -5.22
CA LEU A 103 3.55 -17.43 -4.24
C LEU A 103 3.51 -18.95 -4.29
N GLU A 104 2.32 -19.54 -4.44
CA GLU A 104 2.15 -20.98 -4.56
C GLU A 104 2.79 -21.52 -5.85
N VAL A 105 2.65 -20.81 -6.98
CA VAL A 105 3.30 -21.17 -8.24
C VAL A 105 4.83 -21.06 -8.17
N LEU A 106 5.35 -20.00 -7.53
CA LEU A 106 6.80 -19.74 -7.49
C LEU A 106 7.55 -20.60 -6.47
N PHE A 107 6.94 -20.85 -5.30
CA PHE A 107 7.64 -21.46 -4.17
C PHE A 107 6.97 -22.73 -3.63
N GLY A 108 5.74 -23.04 -4.04
CA GLY A 108 4.97 -24.16 -3.51
C GLY A 108 4.90 -24.15 -1.97
N ARG A 109 5.05 -25.32 -1.35
CA ARG A 109 5.10 -25.48 0.12
C ARG A 109 6.51 -25.37 0.72
N ASN A 110 7.52 -24.98 -0.06
CA ASN A 110 8.93 -25.00 0.40
C ASN A 110 9.34 -23.79 1.26
N ILE A 111 8.44 -22.85 1.52
CA ILE A 111 8.72 -21.65 2.32
C ILE A 111 8.01 -21.71 3.67
N SER A 112 8.68 -21.18 4.70
CA SER A 112 8.11 -21.12 6.04
C SER A 112 6.86 -20.22 6.06
N LEU A 113 5.92 -20.51 6.98
CA LEU A 113 4.71 -19.71 7.17
C LEU A 113 5.02 -18.21 7.34
N PHE A 114 6.10 -17.89 8.04
CA PHE A 114 6.55 -16.50 8.19
C PHE A 114 6.91 -15.86 6.85
N LEU A 115 7.77 -16.53 6.06
CA LEU A 115 8.26 -15.97 4.80
C LEU A 115 7.13 -15.87 3.77
N HIS A 116 6.24 -16.87 3.75
CA HIS A 116 5.05 -16.88 2.90
C HIS A 116 4.15 -15.68 3.20
N SER A 117 3.79 -15.46 4.46
CA SER A 117 2.92 -14.34 4.84
C SER A 117 3.58 -12.97 4.68
N LEU A 118 4.91 -12.89 4.90
CA LEU A 118 5.69 -11.69 4.62
C LEU A 118 5.64 -11.33 3.13
N LEU A 119 5.98 -12.28 2.25
CA LEU A 119 5.97 -12.06 0.81
C LEU A 119 4.55 -11.79 0.29
N ALA A 120 3.54 -12.48 0.81
CA ALA A 120 2.15 -12.25 0.44
C ALA A 120 1.72 -10.81 0.79
N THR A 121 2.13 -10.31 1.96
CA THR A 121 1.86 -8.94 2.40
C THR A 121 2.55 -7.92 1.50
N LEU A 122 3.82 -8.14 1.16
CA LEU A 122 4.57 -7.26 0.26
C LEU A 122 3.96 -7.26 -1.15
N LEU A 123 3.70 -8.43 -1.73
CA LEU A 123 3.09 -8.56 -3.05
C LEU A 123 1.72 -7.90 -3.11
N THR A 124 0.84 -8.20 -2.16
CA THR A 124 -0.50 -7.60 -2.08
C THR A 124 -0.39 -6.07 -2.01
N GLY A 125 0.48 -5.57 -1.13
CA GLY A 125 0.70 -4.13 -0.96
C GLY A 125 1.24 -3.46 -2.22
N THR A 126 2.13 -4.11 -2.96
CA THR A 126 2.68 -3.60 -4.23
C THR A 126 1.65 -3.64 -5.35
N PHE A 127 0.91 -4.74 -5.53
CA PHE A 127 -0.14 -4.82 -6.55
C PHE A 127 -1.21 -3.75 -6.34
N LEU A 128 -1.65 -3.54 -5.10
CA LEU A 128 -2.60 -2.48 -4.81
C LEU A 128 -2.06 -1.10 -5.17
N SER A 129 -0.78 -0.85 -4.89
CA SER A 129 -0.11 0.42 -5.20
C SER A 129 -0.03 0.64 -6.72
N VAL A 130 0.29 -0.40 -7.48
CA VAL A 130 0.36 -0.36 -8.95
C VAL A 130 -1.02 -0.15 -9.55
N MET A 131 -2.04 -0.88 -9.09
CA MET A 131 -3.43 -0.72 -9.54
C MET A 131 -3.93 0.71 -9.31
N LEU A 132 -3.70 1.26 -8.12
CA LEU A 132 -4.07 2.65 -7.83
C LEU A 132 -3.31 3.64 -8.73
N GLY A 133 -2.03 3.38 -9.00
CA GLY A 133 -1.23 4.17 -9.94
C GLY A 133 -1.81 4.16 -11.36
N ILE A 134 -2.27 2.99 -11.84
CA ILE A 134 -2.93 2.84 -13.14
C ILE A 134 -4.26 3.60 -13.15
N ILE A 135 -5.09 3.48 -12.10
CA ILE A 135 -6.36 4.21 -12.00
C ILE A 135 -6.11 5.73 -12.03
N CYS A 136 -5.14 6.22 -11.26
CA CYS A 136 -4.76 7.63 -11.28
C CYS A 136 -4.29 8.09 -12.67
N LEU A 137 -3.50 7.27 -13.38
CA LEU A 137 -3.09 7.56 -14.76
C LEU A 137 -4.28 7.63 -15.70
N ILE A 138 -5.22 6.68 -15.62
CA ILE A 138 -6.44 6.67 -16.45
C ILE A 138 -7.27 7.93 -16.16
N CYS A 139 -7.51 8.27 -14.90
CA CYS A 139 -8.24 9.48 -14.52
C CYS A 139 -7.54 10.74 -15.06
N PHE A 140 -6.22 10.81 -14.99
CA PHE A 140 -5.44 11.93 -15.55
C PHE A 140 -5.61 12.02 -17.08
N TRP A 141 -5.56 10.90 -17.79
CA TRP A 141 -5.79 10.85 -19.23
C TRP A 141 -7.21 11.28 -19.61
N ILE A 142 -8.23 10.82 -18.88
CA ILE A 142 -9.63 11.21 -19.10
C ILE A 142 -9.79 12.72 -18.86
N ALA A 143 -9.27 13.25 -17.76
CA ALA A 143 -9.35 14.68 -17.45
C ALA A 143 -8.64 15.54 -18.51
N LYS A 144 -7.47 15.11 -18.98
CA LYS A 144 -6.72 15.78 -20.05
C LYS A 144 -7.50 15.78 -21.37
N SER A 145 -8.11 14.65 -21.73
CA SER A 145 -8.93 14.53 -22.94
C SER A 145 -10.21 15.36 -22.85
N ALA A 146 -10.86 15.41 -21.69
CA ALA A 146 -12.06 16.22 -21.48
C ALA A 146 -11.81 17.74 -21.56
N HIS A 147 -10.62 18.19 -21.14
CA HIS A 147 -10.22 19.59 -21.31
C HIS A 147 -9.98 19.96 -22.78
N LYS A 148 -9.44 19.03 -23.57
CA LYS A 148 -9.19 19.20 -25.01
C LYS A 148 -10.45 19.29 -25.87
N VAL A 149 -11.60 18.88 -25.35
CA VAL A 149 -12.90 18.91 -26.06
C VAL A 149 -13.66 20.22 -25.77
N LYS A 150 -13.21 21.02 -24.80
CA LYS A 150 -13.81 22.31 -24.44
C LYS A 150 -13.12 23.53 -25.07
N GLU A 151 -12.01 23.33 -25.78
CA GLU A 151 -11.36 24.34 -26.65
C GLU A 151 -11.79 24.14 -28.10
#